data_AF-A0AB34G1N3-F1
#
_entry.id   AF-A0AB34G1N3-F1
#
_cell.length_a   1.000
_cell.length_b   1.000
_cell.length_c   1.000
_cell.angle_alpha   90.00
_cell.angle_beta   90.00
_cell.angle_gamma   90.00
#
_symmetry.space_group_name_H-M   'P 1'
#
loop_
_entity.id
_entity.type
_entity.pdbx_description
1 polymer ?
#
loop_
_entity_poly.entity_id
_entity_poly.type
_entity_poly.pdbx_seq_one_letter_code
_entity_poly.pdbx_strand_id
1 'polypeptide(L)'
;MARAKRPPAPAKPVTRVPDLGPFHAPSQRDNIPHRVTSTAHAIQSPSTPSFAAAGSASGSDMDESADESSDECADDMPCRRSRRIATRIVQRPQPPPPPPPPSSKQRAPTVYKGPVKGKKNWINPKIKHVVPGIADGAASVAPGREQIRVCDILDTKFVAGETYYFVESTDGNRGWQRLGNLKMDDGGEMVQRFHQRYRGYEAGIQVMGTRRTGSGALELQVHFQRRGVNLKWRNEWVGRNRVNPRVFKAQTRLKRSRADKPAMTPEEDNGSTAPLRASHLDTRLVSPTLPIALRTIRPGDAAAMSALLSSPSAANDGGGDPNARPLDRDRCAANIARQRADAAVPSVLARDPAASPGGRVLSGPSRVNMALVLLLQPPSRQGVSEGEGERVEEEETMIGLGGFGAIKDWVRNGTALRAGDVGVMLDPAHRRRGYAAEAMRLAIDWAFTPVAAGGPQLDLVTVTTLADNEPMVRLADDALGLRGTGVLRPAEHGEPAGELYYELTPEAWTRLRA
;
A
#
# COMPACT_ATOMS: atom_id res chain seq x y z
N MET A 1 -57.97 -38.86 -25.18
CA MET A 1 -57.66 -37.57 -25.84
C MET A 1 -57.47 -36.51 -24.76
N ALA A 2 -56.22 -36.15 -24.44
CA ALA A 2 -55.90 -35.09 -23.48
C ALA A 2 -54.99 -34.07 -24.17
N ARG A 3 -55.45 -32.82 -24.21
CA ARG A 3 -54.85 -31.70 -24.96
C ARG A 3 -53.74 -31.07 -24.12
N ALA A 4 -52.51 -31.11 -24.60
CA ALA A 4 -51.36 -30.45 -23.97
C ALA A 4 -51.47 -28.92 -24.10
N LYS A 5 -51.33 -28.20 -22.98
CA LYS A 5 -51.25 -26.73 -22.92
C LYS A 5 -49.84 -26.28 -23.32
N ARG A 6 -49.75 -25.34 -24.26
CA ARG A 6 -48.52 -24.64 -24.65
C ARG A 6 -48.04 -23.68 -23.53
N PRO A 7 -46.72 -23.52 -23.36
CA PRO A 7 -46.17 -22.49 -22.46
C PRO A 7 -46.21 -21.09 -23.11
N PRO A 8 -46.24 -20.01 -22.30
CA PRO A 8 -46.31 -18.64 -22.78
C PRO A 8 -44.95 -18.15 -23.30
N ALA A 9 -45.01 -17.26 -24.30
CA ALA A 9 -43.84 -16.65 -24.93
C ALA A 9 -43.18 -15.58 -24.04
N PRO A 10 -41.86 -15.36 -24.15
CA PRO A 10 -41.14 -14.37 -23.35
C PRO A 10 -41.43 -12.93 -23.82
N ALA A 11 -41.53 -12.03 -22.84
CA ALA A 11 -41.76 -10.60 -23.05
C ALA A 11 -40.52 -9.91 -23.66
N LYS A 12 -40.76 -8.99 -24.60
CA LYS A 12 -39.72 -8.16 -25.24
C LYS A 12 -39.22 -7.07 -24.28
N PRO A 13 -37.92 -6.73 -24.29
CA PRO A 13 -37.39 -5.65 -23.47
C PRO A 13 -37.76 -4.29 -24.07
N VAL A 14 -38.23 -3.39 -23.20
CA VAL A 14 -38.50 -1.97 -23.49
C VAL A 14 -37.25 -1.18 -23.16
N THR A 15 -36.51 -0.73 -24.16
CA THR A 15 -35.43 0.24 -24.03
C THR A 15 -36.02 1.66 -24.16
N ARG A 16 -36.06 2.41 -23.06
CA ARG A 16 -36.21 3.87 -23.08
C ARG A 16 -34.84 4.50 -22.84
N VAL A 17 -34.33 5.19 -23.85
CA VAL A 17 -33.18 6.10 -23.75
C VAL A 17 -33.72 7.47 -23.38
N PRO A 18 -33.26 8.13 -22.30
CA PRO A 18 -33.54 9.55 -22.10
C PRO A 18 -32.53 10.40 -22.87
N ASP A 19 -33.11 11.35 -23.61
CA ASP A 19 -32.46 12.39 -24.38
C ASP A 19 -31.74 13.38 -23.45
N LEU A 20 -30.41 13.53 -23.60
CA LEU A 20 -29.61 14.50 -22.85
C LEU A 20 -29.15 15.61 -23.81
N GLY A 21 -29.73 16.80 -23.62
CA GLY A 21 -29.35 18.02 -24.34
C GLY A 21 -27.93 18.51 -24.02
N PRO A 22 -27.43 19.50 -24.78
CA PRO A 22 -26.02 19.87 -24.78
C PRO A 22 -25.63 20.67 -23.53
N PHE A 23 -24.55 20.23 -22.86
CA PHE A 23 -23.93 20.92 -21.74
C PHE A 23 -23.01 22.06 -22.24
N HIS A 24 -23.24 23.25 -21.70
CA HIS A 24 -22.36 24.42 -21.83
C HIS A 24 -21.09 24.25 -20.97
N ALA A 25 -19.93 24.55 -21.57
CA ALA A 25 -18.63 24.59 -20.90
C ALA A 25 -18.48 25.86 -20.01
N PRO A 26 -17.91 25.77 -18.79
CA PRO A 26 -17.53 26.94 -18.03
C PRO A 26 -16.14 27.46 -18.41
N SER A 27 -16.07 28.79 -18.50
CA SER A 27 -14.93 29.64 -18.84
C SER A 27 -13.77 29.54 -17.85
N GLN A 28 -12.55 29.58 -18.41
CA GLN A 28 -11.28 29.80 -17.71
C GLN A 28 -11.30 31.11 -16.89
N ARG A 29 -10.75 31.05 -15.67
CA ARG A 29 -10.36 32.24 -14.90
C ARG A 29 -8.84 32.26 -14.77
N ASP A 30 -8.27 33.39 -15.18
CA ASP A 30 -6.90 33.79 -14.97
C ASP A 30 -6.60 34.01 -13.47
N ASN A 31 -5.46 33.51 -13.01
CA ASN A 31 -4.89 33.89 -11.71
C ASN A 31 -3.49 34.48 -11.93
N ILE A 32 -3.39 35.77 -11.59
CA ILE A 32 -2.17 36.58 -11.54
C ILE A 32 -1.45 36.29 -10.21
N PRO A 33 -0.12 36.09 -10.16
CA PRO A 33 0.60 35.90 -8.91
C PRO A 33 0.93 37.24 -8.23
N HIS A 34 0.58 37.37 -6.95
CA HIS A 34 1.07 38.44 -6.08
C HIS A 34 2.49 38.14 -5.57
N ARG A 35 3.39 39.06 -5.89
CA ARG A 35 4.75 39.21 -5.38
C ARG A 35 4.70 39.73 -3.94
N VAL A 36 5.32 39.02 -3.00
CA VAL A 36 5.65 39.56 -1.66
C VAL A 36 7.15 39.46 -1.46
N THR A 37 7.74 40.62 -1.18
CA THR A 37 9.15 40.86 -0.87
C THR A 37 9.41 40.85 0.63
N SER A 38 10.69 40.60 0.97
CA SER A 38 11.39 40.99 2.22
C SER A 38 11.22 40.03 3.42
N THR A 39 12.21 39.73 4.27
CA THR A 39 13.55 40.30 4.51
C THR A 39 14.42 39.22 5.17
N ALA A 40 15.72 39.24 4.91
CA ALA A 40 16.74 38.40 5.52
C ALA A 40 17.03 38.76 6.99
N HIS A 41 17.41 37.76 7.79
CA HIS A 41 18.31 37.95 8.93
C HIS A 41 19.36 36.83 8.94
N ALA A 42 20.61 37.26 8.91
CA ALA A 42 21.83 36.46 8.97
C ALA A 42 22.11 35.98 10.40
N ILE A 43 22.60 34.73 10.54
CA ILE A 43 23.36 34.30 11.71
C ILE A 43 24.58 33.50 11.23
N GLN A 44 25.71 33.88 11.82
CA GLN A 44 27.09 33.55 11.52
C GLN A 44 27.46 32.09 11.78
N SER A 45 28.34 31.55 10.93
CA SER A 45 29.09 30.31 11.15
C SER A 45 30.39 30.59 11.91
N PRO A 46 30.86 29.68 12.78
CA PRO A 46 32.25 29.68 13.23
C PRO A 46 33.09 28.61 12.53
N SER A 47 34.08 29.11 11.78
CA SER A 47 35.50 28.70 11.70
C SER A 47 35.91 27.25 12.04
N THR A 48 36.45 26.56 11.03
CA THR A 48 37.40 25.44 11.13
C THR A 48 38.85 25.94 11.13
N PRO A 49 39.78 25.32 11.89
CA PRO A 49 41.20 25.53 11.69
C PRO A 49 41.82 24.51 10.71
N SER A 50 42.75 25.03 9.92
CA SER A 50 43.66 24.32 9.02
C SER A 50 44.92 23.87 9.77
N PHE A 51 45.44 22.68 9.46
CA PHE A 51 46.87 22.37 9.57
C PHE A 51 47.31 21.37 8.48
N ALA A 52 48.45 21.69 7.87
CA ALA A 52 49.24 20.96 6.87
C ALA A 52 49.91 19.70 7.49
N ALA A 53 50.66 18.80 6.83
CA ALA A 53 51.31 18.73 5.52
C ALA A 53 51.84 17.28 5.29
N ALA A 54 52.42 17.05 4.11
CA ALA A 54 53.33 15.97 3.67
C ALA A 54 52.66 14.64 3.22
N GLY A 55 53.01 14.03 2.08
CA GLY A 55 54.02 14.30 1.06
C GLY A 55 54.32 13.01 0.28
N SER A 56 54.62 13.12 -1.03
CA SER A 56 55.31 12.13 -1.90
C SER A 56 54.51 10.89 -2.32
N ALA A 57 54.64 10.29 -3.51
CA ALA A 57 55.28 10.59 -4.80
C ALA A 57 54.76 9.52 -5.79
N SER A 58 54.41 9.87 -7.03
CA SER A 58 54.93 9.34 -8.32
C SER A 58 53.70 8.94 -9.17
N GLY A 59 53.57 9.16 -10.47
CA GLY A 59 54.49 9.51 -11.55
C GLY A 59 54.03 8.75 -12.81
N SER A 60 54.16 9.37 -13.99
CA SER A 60 53.76 8.97 -15.37
C SER A 60 52.29 9.24 -15.76
N ASP A 61 51.95 10.23 -16.62
CA ASP A 61 52.32 10.47 -18.04
C ASP A 61 51.84 9.35 -18.96
N MET A 62 51.29 9.50 -20.15
CA MET A 62 50.74 10.56 -21.02
C MET A 62 49.91 9.75 -22.05
N ASP A 63 48.79 10.25 -22.56
CA ASP A 63 48.66 10.46 -24.02
C ASP A 63 47.31 11.08 -24.37
N GLU A 64 47.44 12.18 -25.08
CA GLU A 64 46.43 13.06 -25.62
C GLU A 64 46.40 12.77 -27.12
N SER A 65 45.26 12.34 -27.66
CA SER A 65 45.02 12.33 -29.10
C SER A 65 43.59 12.76 -29.37
N ALA A 66 43.47 14.06 -29.64
CA ALA A 66 42.39 14.63 -30.41
C ALA A 66 42.61 14.24 -31.88
N ASP A 67 41.58 13.70 -32.53
CA ASP A 67 41.49 13.68 -33.98
C ASP A 67 40.17 14.32 -34.40
N GLU A 68 40.32 15.52 -34.95
CA GLU A 68 39.38 16.18 -35.83
C GLU A 68 39.33 15.41 -37.16
N SER A 69 38.14 15.06 -37.64
CA SER A 69 37.92 14.85 -39.07
C SER A 69 36.57 15.42 -39.48
N SER A 70 36.65 16.60 -40.07
CA SER A 70 35.71 17.12 -41.05
C SER A 70 35.73 16.23 -42.29
N ASP A 71 34.56 15.87 -42.81
CA ASP A 71 34.44 15.72 -44.26
C ASP A 71 33.03 16.07 -44.75
N GLU A 72 33.06 16.98 -45.71
CA GLU A 72 31.97 17.51 -46.50
C GLU A 72 31.45 16.45 -47.48
N CYS A 73 30.13 16.32 -47.60
CA CYS A 73 29.51 15.85 -48.83
C CYS A 73 28.27 16.70 -49.09
N ALA A 74 28.44 17.64 -50.01
CA ALA A 74 27.38 18.34 -50.70
C ALA A 74 26.73 17.42 -51.75
N ASP A 75 25.57 17.89 -52.20
CA ASP A 75 24.90 17.65 -53.48
C ASP A 75 23.56 16.89 -53.50
N ASP A 76 22.69 17.50 -54.30
CA ASP A 76 21.45 17.06 -54.93
C ASP A 76 20.10 17.17 -54.19
N MET A 77 19.60 18.41 -54.24
CA MET A 77 18.18 18.73 -54.49
C MET A 77 17.76 18.24 -55.89
N PRO A 78 16.45 17.92 -56.12
CA PRO A 78 15.65 18.93 -56.80
C PRO A 78 14.17 19.06 -56.37
N CYS A 79 13.75 20.32 -56.31
CA CYS A 79 12.51 20.91 -56.83
C CYS A 79 11.10 20.41 -56.42
N ARG A 80 10.39 21.38 -55.83
CA ARG A 80 9.03 21.86 -56.16
C ARG A 80 7.83 20.97 -55.80
N ARG A 81 7.03 21.47 -54.83
CA ARG A 81 5.63 21.87 -55.08
C ARG A 81 5.11 22.81 -53.99
N SER A 82 5.02 24.09 -54.35
CA SER A 82 4.36 25.14 -53.57
C SER A 82 2.84 24.93 -53.59
N ARG A 83 2.21 24.74 -52.43
CA ARG A 83 0.77 24.98 -52.26
C ARG A 83 0.56 26.28 -51.48
N ARG A 84 -0.07 27.23 -52.16
CA ARG A 84 -0.62 28.46 -51.60
C ARG A 84 -1.63 28.10 -50.51
N ILE A 85 -1.43 28.61 -49.29
CA ILE A 85 -2.49 28.70 -48.28
C ILE A 85 -2.82 30.18 -48.14
N ALA A 86 -4.08 30.51 -48.38
CA ALA A 86 -4.63 31.84 -48.31
C ALA A 86 -4.67 32.34 -46.86
N THR A 87 -4.01 33.46 -46.59
CA THR A 87 -4.08 34.17 -45.31
C THR A 87 -5.43 34.89 -45.22
N ARG A 88 -6.36 34.34 -44.44
CA ARG A 88 -7.63 34.98 -44.11
C ARG A 88 -7.39 35.95 -42.95
N ILE A 89 -7.41 37.25 -43.25
CA ILE A 89 -7.35 38.32 -42.25
C ILE A 89 -8.63 38.27 -41.43
N VAL A 90 -8.53 37.90 -40.16
CA VAL A 90 -9.63 37.97 -39.17
C VAL A 90 -9.50 39.32 -38.45
N GLN A 91 -10.47 40.21 -38.66
CA GLN A 91 -10.61 41.43 -37.88
C GLN A 91 -10.88 41.08 -36.41
N ARG A 92 -10.06 41.63 -35.50
CA ARG A 92 -10.30 41.53 -34.06
C ARG A 92 -11.51 42.40 -33.67
N PRO A 93 -12.48 41.89 -32.90
CA PRO A 93 -13.53 42.72 -32.32
C PRO A 93 -12.94 43.68 -31.28
N GLN A 94 -13.46 44.92 -31.26
CA GLN A 94 -13.07 45.92 -30.26
C GLN A 94 -13.53 45.54 -28.84
N PRO A 95 -12.75 45.87 -27.81
CA PRO A 95 -13.14 45.64 -26.43
C PRO A 95 -14.30 46.57 -26.00
N PRO A 96 -15.21 46.11 -25.14
CA PRO A 96 -16.30 46.93 -24.61
C PRO A 96 -15.77 48.03 -23.66
N PRO A 97 -16.53 49.14 -23.52
CA PRO A 97 -16.15 50.24 -22.64
C PRO A 97 -16.17 49.83 -21.15
N PRO A 98 -15.33 50.46 -20.31
CA PRO A 98 -15.24 50.14 -18.89
C PRO A 98 -16.50 50.54 -18.12
N PRO A 99 -16.86 49.78 -17.05
CA PRO A 99 -17.99 50.12 -16.21
C PRO A 99 -17.73 51.35 -15.34
N PRO A 100 -18.79 52.08 -14.93
CA PRO A 100 -18.67 53.27 -14.09
C PRO A 100 -18.20 52.92 -12.66
N PRO A 101 -17.53 53.87 -11.97
CA PRO A 101 -16.99 53.63 -10.63
C PRO A 101 -18.10 53.46 -9.57
N PRO A 102 -17.88 52.61 -8.54
CA PRO A 102 -18.85 52.39 -7.49
C PRO A 102 -19.00 53.60 -6.57
N SER A 103 -20.24 53.96 -6.27
CA SER A 103 -20.61 55.04 -5.36
C SER A 103 -20.22 54.73 -3.92
N SER A 104 -19.47 55.65 -3.30
CA SER A 104 -19.14 55.64 -1.88
C SER A 104 -20.39 55.92 -1.03
N LYS A 105 -20.78 54.96 -0.17
CA LYS A 105 -21.45 55.14 1.13
C LYS A 105 -21.94 53.79 1.65
N GLN A 106 -21.24 53.20 2.61
CA GLN A 106 -21.86 52.58 3.78
C GLN A 106 -20.78 52.24 4.82
N ARG A 107 -20.97 52.79 6.03
CA ARG A 107 -20.10 52.66 7.20
C ARG A 107 -20.24 51.26 7.80
N ALA A 108 -19.13 50.64 8.18
CA ALA A 108 -19.11 49.43 8.99
C ALA A 108 -19.39 49.76 10.48
N PRO A 109 -20.17 48.94 11.21
CA PRO A 109 -20.32 49.08 12.65
C PRO A 109 -19.15 48.46 13.41
N THR A 110 -18.68 49.19 14.43
CA THR A 110 -17.66 48.80 15.40
C THR A 110 -18.17 47.66 16.29
N VAL A 111 -17.47 46.52 16.27
CA VAL A 111 -17.72 45.38 17.17
C VAL A 111 -16.79 45.46 18.38
N TYR A 112 -17.39 45.54 19.56
CA TYR A 112 -16.74 45.52 20.88
C TYR A 112 -16.14 44.13 21.16
N LYS A 113 -14.83 44.05 21.46
CA LYS A 113 -14.14 42.79 21.82
C LYS A 113 -14.10 42.61 23.33
N GLY A 114 -14.98 41.76 23.87
CA GLY A 114 -14.82 41.17 25.19
C GLY A 114 -13.83 39.99 25.19
N PRO A 115 -13.34 39.53 26.36
CA PRO A 115 -12.34 38.47 26.45
C PRO A 115 -12.90 37.12 25.95
N VAL A 116 -12.16 36.48 25.04
CA VAL A 116 -12.53 35.23 24.38
C VAL A 116 -12.40 34.06 25.35
N LYS A 117 -13.52 33.41 25.70
CA LYS A 117 -13.51 32.09 26.34
C LYS A 117 -12.87 31.09 25.37
N GLY A 118 -11.75 30.48 25.77
CA GLY A 118 -11.06 29.46 24.97
C GLY A 118 -11.99 28.30 24.63
N LYS A 119 -12.16 28.00 23.34
CA LYS A 119 -13.01 26.89 22.86
C LYS A 119 -12.35 25.55 23.23
N LYS A 120 -13.12 24.65 23.83
CA LYS A 120 -12.71 23.26 24.11
C LYS A 120 -12.79 22.45 22.81
N ASN A 121 -11.67 21.88 22.36
CA ASN A 121 -11.61 21.02 21.18
C ASN A 121 -11.94 19.57 21.56
N TRP A 122 -13.21 19.21 21.43
CA TRP A 122 -13.73 17.85 21.56
C TRP A 122 -13.98 17.24 20.19
N ILE A 123 -13.80 15.92 20.05
CA ILE A 123 -14.36 15.19 18.90
C ILE A 123 -15.85 15.06 19.15
N ASN A 124 -16.66 15.87 18.49
CA ASN A 124 -18.09 15.69 18.46
C ASN A 124 -18.41 14.49 17.55
N PRO A 125 -19.08 13.43 18.04
CA PRO A 125 -19.40 12.24 17.24
C PRO A 125 -20.26 12.54 16.00
N LYS A 126 -20.82 13.75 15.88
CA LYS A 126 -21.52 14.23 14.66
C LYS A 126 -20.56 14.55 13.49
N ILE A 127 -19.25 14.58 13.71
CA ILE A 127 -18.23 14.86 12.68
C ILE A 127 -17.43 13.57 12.43
N LYS A 128 -17.69 12.90 11.30
CA LYS A 128 -17.30 11.49 11.07
C LYS A 128 -15.83 11.22 10.70
N HIS A 129 -14.94 12.22 10.62
CA HIS A 129 -13.62 12.04 9.97
C HIS A 129 -12.39 12.62 10.70
N VAL A 130 -12.37 12.67 12.04
CA VAL A 130 -11.18 13.18 12.76
C VAL A 130 -10.68 12.16 13.78
N VAL A 131 -9.47 11.64 13.55
CA VAL A 131 -8.68 10.88 14.54
C VAL A 131 -7.51 11.77 14.95
N PRO A 132 -7.54 12.43 16.12
CA PRO A 132 -6.49 13.39 16.47
C PRO A 132 -5.27 12.71 17.09
N GLY A 133 -4.09 13.15 16.67
CA GLY A 133 -2.84 12.98 17.42
C GLY A 133 -2.82 13.92 18.65
N ILE A 134 -1.87 13.67 19.58
CA ILE A 134 -1.62 14.60 20.70
C ILE A 134 -1.18 15.97 20.20
N ALA A 135 -0.46 15.98 19.07
CA ALA A 135 0.07 17.18 18.45
C ALA A 135 -1.03 18.07 17.85
N ASP A 136 -2.24 17.54 17.60
CA ASP A 136 -3.32 18.26 16.92
C ASP A 136 -4.21 19.07 17.90
N GLY A 137 -3.71 19.37 19.09
CA GLY A 137 -4.43 20.20 20.05
C GLY A 137 -5.69 19.56 20.63
N ALA A 138 -5.75 18.22 20.67
CA ALA A 138 -6.77 17.51 21.44
C ALA A 138 -6.66 17.92 22.91
N ALA A 139 -7.74 18.47 23.45
CA ALA A 139 -7.75 19.26 24.68
C ALA A 139 -7.25 18.48 25.90
N SER A 140 -5.96 18.57 26.23
CA SER A 140 -5.53 18.35 27.62
C SER A 140 -6.02 19.55 28.41
N VAL A 141 -7.09 19.38 29.19
CA VAL A 141 -7.45 20.39 30.20
C VAL A 141 -6.24 20.51 31.14
N ALA A 142 -5.79 21.73 31.40
CA ALA A 142 -4.73 21.93 32.40
C ALA A 142 -5.20 21.33 33.74
N PRO A 143 -4.33 20.58 34.46
CA PRO A 143 -4.70 19.97 35.73
C PRO A 143 -5.40 20.96 36.65
N GLY A 144 -6.57 20.59 37.18
CA GLY A 144 -7.29 21.37 38.20
C GLY A 144 -8.33 22.39 37.74
N ARG A 145 -8.59 22.57 36.43
CA ARG A 145 -9.60 23.55 35.96
C ARG A 145 -11.02 23.00 35.77
N GLU A 146 -11.18 21.75 35.34
CA GLU A 146 -12.50 21.13 35.18
C GLU A 146 -12.32 19.61 35.02
N GLN A 147 -12.96 18.81 35.87
CA GLN A 147 -13.00 17.36 35.67
C GLN A 147 -14.13 16.99 34.70
N ILE A 148 -13.84 16.06 33.81
CA ILE A 148 -14.71 15.59 32.74
C ILE A 148 -15.44 14.34 33.23
N ARG A 149 -16.77 14.33 33.20
CA ARG A 149 -17.52 13.09 33.42
C ARG A 149 -17.26 12.09 32.29
N VAL A 150 -16.76 10.93 32.64
CA VAL A 150 -16.44 9.84 31.70
C VAL A 150 -17.32 8.64 31.95
N CYS A 151 -17.71 7.96 30.87
CA CYS A 151 -18.46 6.71 30.92
C CYS A 151 -17.60 5.49 30.57
N ASP A 152 -16.48 5.67 29.86
CA ASP A 152 -15.55 4.57 29.56
C ASP A 152 -14.10 5.04 29.34
N ILE A 153 -13.16 4.10 29.53
CA ILE A 153 -11.74 4.24 29.21
C ILE A 153 -11.41 3.23 28.11
N LEU A 154 -10.98 3.76 26.97
CA LEU A 154 -10.79 3.01 25.74
C LEU A 154 -9.33 2.60 25.51
N ASP A 155 -8.37 3.43 25.92
CA ASP A 155 -6.93 3.18 25.72
C ASP A 155 -6.07 3.93 26.74
N THR A 156 -4.77 3.61 26.81
CA THR A 156 -3.78 4.37 27.57
C THR A 156 -2.49 4.60 26.79
N LYS A 157 -1.79 5.67 27.12
CA LYS A 157 -0.44 5.94 26.61
C LYS A 157 0.40 6.64 27.67
N PHE A 158 1.70 6.43 27.59
CA PHE A 158 2.67 7.06 28.48
C PHE A 158 3.45 8.13 27.73
N VAL A 159 3.42 9.37 28.21
CA VAL A 159 4.09 10.53 27.58
C VAL A 159 4.73 11.37 28.67
N ALA A 160 6.05 11.61 28.55
CA ALA A 160 6.81 12.47 29.45
C ALA A 160 6.62 12.17 30.96
N GLY A 161 6.62 10.89 31.34
CA GLY A 161 6.47 10.48 32.75
C GLY A 161 5.02 10.35 33.22
N GLU A 162 4.03 10.70 32.40
CA GLU A 162 2.63 10.70 32.77
C GLU A 162 1.80 9.73 31.94
N THR A 163 0.76 9.15 32.56
CA THR A 163 -0.21 8.28 31.86
C THR A 163 -1.42 9.09 31.43
N TYR A 164 -1.71 9.03 30.13
CA TYR A 164 -2.92 9.57 29.51
C TYR A 164 -3.86 8.44 29.16
N TYR A 165 -5.16 8.67 29.35
CA TYR A 165 -6.26 7.77 29.09
C TYR A 165 -7.06 8.30 27.91
N PHE A 166 -7.33 7.47 26.90
CA PHE A 166 -8.30 7.81 25.86
C PHE A 166 -9.67 7.47 26.41
N VAL A 167 -10.51 8.48 26.58
CA VAL A 167 -11.78 8.35 27.30
C VAL A 167 -12.95 8.77 26.44
N GLU A 168 -14.12 8.20 26.74
CA GLU A 168 -15.42 8.65 26.22
C GLU A 168 -16.16 9.38 27.34
N SER A 169 -16.57 10.63 27.08
CA SER A 169 -17.37 11.42 28.00
C SER A 169 -18.84 10.99 27.95
N THR A 170 -19.60 11.33 29.00
CA THR A 170 -21.06 11.07 29.04
C THR A 170 -21.82 11.75 27.90
N ASP A 171 -21.25 12.80 27.31
CA ASP A 171 -21.81 13.52 26.16
C ASP A 171 -21.41 12.89 24.82
N GLY A 172 -20.75 11.72 24.83
CA GLY A 172 -20.30 10.98 23.65
C GLY A 172 -19.04 11.54 22.99
N ASN A 173 -18.37 12.52 23.60
CA ASN A 173 -17.13 13.05 23.07
C ASN A 173 -15.95 12.17 23.46
N ARG A 174 -14.94 12.09 22.58
CA ARG A 174 -13.74 11.26 22.83
C ARG A 174 -12.47 12.08 22.81
N GLY A 175 -11.50 11.72 23.66
CA GLY A 175 -10.24 12.44 23.74
C GLY A 175 -9.25 11.84 24.73
N TRP A 176 -8.00 12.28 24.63
CA TRP A 176 -6.94 11.91 25.56
C TRP A 176 -6.93 12.83 26.77
N GLN A 177 -6.95 12.26 27.97
CA GLN A 177 -7.03 12.99 29.23
C GLN A 177 -6.08 12.41 30.28
N ARG A 178 -5.62 13.26 31.21
CA ARG A 178 -4.90 12.81 32.41
C ARG A 178 -5.90 12.23 33.41
N LEU A 179 -5.44 11.33 34.28
CA LEU A 179 -6.29 10.74 35.32
C LEU A 179 -6.96 11.80 36.21
N GLY A 180 -6.21 12.84 36.62
CA GLY A 180 -6.74 13.94 37.44
C GLY A 180 -7.81 14.80 36.75
N ASN A 181 -7.97 14.68 35.43
CA ASN A 181 -9.01 15.37 34.66
C ASN A 181 -10.29 14.54 34.54
N LEU A 182 -10.32 13.30 35.04
CA LEU A 182 -11.47 12.41 34.93
C LEU A 182 -12.34 12.54 36.18
N LYS A 183 -13.63 12.83 35.98
CA LYS A 183 -14.68 12.66 36.98
C LYS A 183 -15.35 11.33 36.71
N MET A 184 -15.08 10.36 37.57
CA MET A 184 -15.69 9.04 37.51
C MET A 184 -16.73 8.96 38.61
N ASP A 185 -17.96 8.58 38.26
CA ASP A 185 -19.05 8.46 39.23
C ASP A 185 -18.90 7.20 40.10
N ASP A 186 -18.01 6.27 39.72
CA ASP A 186 -17.77 4.99 40.40
C ASP A 186 -16.56 5.01 41.36
N GLY A 187 -16.17 6.17 41.87
CA GLY A 187 -15.08 6.27 42.85
C GLY A 187 -13.70 5.82 42.34
N GLY A 188 -13.52 5.73 41.02
CA GLY A 188 -12.28 5.27 40.40
C GLY A 188 -12.25 3.76 40.10
N GLU A 189 -13.34 3.03 40.37
CA GLU A 189 -13.48 1.63 39.96
C GLU A 189 -13.35 1.47 38.44
N MET A 190 -13.69 2.46 37.62
CA MET A 190 -13.54 2.41 36.16
C MET A 190 -12.08 2.21 35.76
N VAL A 191 -11.17 2.93 36.42
CA VAL A 191 -9.72 2.83 36.19
C VAL A 191 -9.21 1.49 36.70
N GLN A 192 -9.71 1.02 37.84
CA GLN A 192 -9.36 -0.31 38.33
C GLN A 192 -9.86 -1.42 37.41
N ARG A 193 -11.11 -1.36 36.92
CA ARG A 193 -11.70 -2.30 35.97
C ARG A 193 -10.99 -2.25 34.62
N PHE A 194 -10.68 -1.04 34.14
CA PHE A 194 -9.83 -0.85 32.97
C PHE A 194 -8.49 -1.53 33.20
N HIS A 195 -7.76 -1.22 34.29
CA HIS A 195 -6.47 -1.83 34.59
C HIS A 195 -6.55 -3.32 34.89
N GLN A 196 -7.65 -3.86 35.42
CA GLN A 196 -7.82 -5.31 35.59
C GLN A 196 -8.02 -5.99 34.24
N ARG A 197 -8.85 -5.37 33.36
CA ARG A 197 -9.02 -5.76 31.96
C ARG A 197 -7.78 -5.48 31.09
N TYR A 198 -6.88 -4.60 31.53
CA TYR A 198 -5.69 -4.15 30.80
C TYR A 198 -4.42 -4.84 31.31
N ARG A 199 -4.35 -5.19 32.61
CA ARG A 199 -3.31 -6.03 33.25
C ARG A 199 -3.32 -7.46 32.72
N GLY A 200 -4.39 -7.89 32.04
CA GLY A 200 -4.34 -8.95 31.04
C GLY A 200 -4.87 -8.40 29.73
N TYR A 201 -4.09 -8.13 28.69
CA TYR A 201 -3.48 -9.17 27.83
C TYR A 201 -4.33 -10.49 27.71
N GLU A 202 -5.66 -10.46 27.88
CA GLU A 202 -6.56 -11.63 27.80
C GLU A 202 -7.43 -11.70 26.54
N ALA A 203 -7.42 -10.72 25.64
CA ALA A 203 -8.13 -10.85 24.37
C ALA A 203 -7.35 -10.24 23.20
N GLY A 204 -6.95 -11.11 22.26
CA GLY A 204 -6.48 -10.72 20.94
C GLY A 204 -4.99 -10.46 20.82
N ILE A 205 -4.12 -11.26 21.45
CA ILE A 205 -2.67 -11.14 21.24
C ILE A 205 -2.16 -12.38 20.53
N GLN A 206 -1.74 -12.15 19.29
CA GLN A 206 -1.08 -13.14 18.47
C GLN A 206 0.43 -13.01 18.67
N VAL A 207 1.07 -14.09 19.12
CA VAL A 207 2.54 -14.15 19.20
C VAL A 207 3.06 -14.47 17.80
N MET A 208 3.75 -13.51 17.20
CA MET A 208 4.32 -13.61 15.86
C MET A 208 5.71 -14.25 15.88
N GLY A 209 6.44 -14.08 16.97
CA GLY A 209 7.83 -14.50 17.07
C GLY A 209 8.35 -14.59 18.50
N THR A 210 9.49 -15.25 18.67
CA THR A 210 10.19 -15.33 19.95
C THR A 210 11.69 -15.13 19.72
N ARG A 211 12.36 -14.35 20.58
CA ARG A 211 13.82 -14.20 20.55
C ARG A 211 14.37 -14.18 21.96
N ARG A 212 15.67 -14.43 22.10
CA ARG A 212 16.39 -14.15 23.33
C ARG A 212 17.24 -12.90 23.12
N THR A 213 17.25 -12.01 24.10
CA THR A 213 18.19 -10.88 24.15
C THR A 213 19.60 -11.38 24.41
N GLY A 214 20.61 -10.50 24.29
CA GLY A 214 21.98 -10.81 24.71
C GLY A 214 22.11 -11.23 26.18
N SER A 215 21.18 -10.80 27.04
CA SER A 215 21.07 -11.23 28.44
C SER A 215 20.35 -12.57 28.64
N GLY A 216 19.95 -13.25 27.57
CA GLY A 216 19.22 -14.51 27.60
C GLY A 216 17.73 -14.40 27.95
N ALA A 217 17.21 -13.18 28.16
CA ALA A 217 15.81 -12.95 28.46
C ALA A 217 14.94 -13.23 27.22
N LEU A 218 13.84 -13.96 27.40
CA LEU A 218 12.90 -14.27 26.32
C LEU A 218 12.00 -13.06 26.06
N GLU A 219 12.02 -12.58 24.82
CA GLU A 219 11.09 -11.58 24.30
C GLU A 219 10.14 -12.23 23.29
N LEU A 220 8.89 -11.79 23.30
CA LEU A 220 7.85 -12.20 22.36
C LEU A 220 7.57 -11.05 21.40
N GLN A 221 7.49 -11.32 20.11
CA GLN A 221 6.95 -10.38 19.15
C GLN A 221 5.42 -10.52 19.17
N VAL A 222 4.70 -9.46 19.50
CA VAL A 222 3.26 -9.52 19.70
C VAL A 222 2.49 -8.68 18.68
N HIS A 223 1.32 -9.17 18.28
CA HIS A 223 0.36 -8.47 17.44
C HIS A 223 -1.00 -8.41 18.14
N PHE A 224 -1.52 -7.20 18.34
CA PHE A 224 -2.83 -6.98 18.96
C PHE A 224 -3.92 -6.97 17.88
N GLN A 225 -4.81 -7.95 17.91
CA GLN A 225 -5.92 -8.14 16.97
C GLN A 225 -7.11 -7.19 17.22
N ARG A 226 -7.12 -6.41 18.32
CA ARG A 226 -8.24 -5.54 18.68
C ARG A 226 -8.14 -4.15 18.04
N ARG A 227 -9.27 -3.61 17.54
CA ARG A 227 -9.40 -2.22 17.09
C ARG A 227 -9.22 -1.25 18.27
N GLY A 228 -8.54 -0.12 18.05
CA GLY A 228 -8.36 0.93 19.06
C GLY A 228 -7.10 0.83 19.92
N VAL A 229 -6.30 -0.24 19.79
CA VAL A 229 -4.97 -0.31 20.42
C VAL A 229 -3.99 0.53 19.61
N ASN A 230 -3.18 1.32 20.29
CA ASN A 230 -2.10 2.10 19.69
C ASN A 230 -1.27 1.26 18.70
N LEU A 231 -1.29 1.66 17.43
CA LEU A 231 -0.62 0.98 16.31
C LEU A 231 0.88 0.81 16.51
N LYS A 232 1.52 1.63 17.37
CA LYS A 232 2.95 1.53 17.70
C LYS A 232 3.32 0.18 18.32
N TRP A 233 2.40 -0.48 19.02
CA TRP A 233 2.65 -1.76 19.68
C TRP A 233 2.51 -2.98 18.75
N ARG A 234 2.17 -2.77 17.47
CA ARG A 234 2.12 -3.85 16.48
C ARG A 234 3.54 -4.24 16.11
N ASN A 235 3.88 -5.53 16.29
CA ASN A 235 5.19 -6.11 15.99
C ASN A 235 6.33 -5.67 16.93
N GLU A 236 6.03 -5.10 18.09
CA GLU A 236 7.05 -4.84 19.10
C GLU A 236 7.49 -6.13 19.81
N TRP A 237 8.77 -6.17 20.14
CA TRP A 237 9.36 -7.18 21.01
C TRP A 237 9.12 -6.79 22.45
N VAL A 238 8.39 -7.63 23.18
CA VAL A 238 7.99 -7.38 24.56
C VAL A 238 8.53 -8.46 25.49
N GLY A 239 9.09 -8.03 26.61
CA GLY A 239 9.55 -8.93 27.68
C GLY A 239 8.39 -9.51 28.49
N ARG A 240 8.71 -10.50 29.33
CA ARG A 240 7.77 -11.24 30.20
C ARG A 240 6.78 -10.36 30.99
N ASN A 241 7.24 -9.20 31.46
CA ASN A 241 6.44 -8.32 32.33
C ASN A 241 5.40 -7.49 31.55
N ARG A 242 5.47 -7.51 30.23
CA ARG A 242 4.57 -6.80 29.32
C ARG A 242 3.66 -7.76 28.57
N VAL A 243 3.48 -9.00 29.02
CA VAL A 243 2.53 -9.95 28.40
C VAL A 243 1.84 -10.75 29.51
N ASN A 244 0.59 -11.16 29.29
CA ASN A 244 -0.08 -12.07 30.22
C ASN A 244 0.82 -13.30 30.48
N PRO A 245 1.10 -13.64 31.76
CA PRO A 245 1.90 -14.81 32.11
C PRO A 245 1.43 -16.12 31.47
N ARG A 246 0.12 -16.28 31.17
CA ARG A 246 -0.45 -17.44 30.49
C ARG A 246 0.08 -17.59 29.06
N VAL A 247 0.05 -16.51 28.27
CA VAL A 247 0.56 -16.47 26.89
C VAL A 247 2.06 -16.78 26.88
N PHE A 248 2.80 -16.20 27.83
CA PHE A 248 4.24 -16.43 27.97
C PHE A 248 4.55 -17.88 28.35
N LYS A 249 3.82 -18.46 29.32
CA LYS A 249 3.97 -19.87 29.72
C LYS A 249 3.66 -20.83 28.57
N ALA A 250 2.61 -20.58 27.79
CA ALA A 250 2.24 -21.41 26.65
C ALA A 250 3.39 -21.51 25.63
N GLN A 251 4.03 -20.39 25.30
CA GLN A 251 5.16 -20.37 24.35
C GLN A 251 6.41 -21.07 24.90
N THR A 252 6.69 -20.95 26.20
CA THR A 252 7.83 -21.67 26.80
C THR A 252 7.64 -23.19 26.83
N ARG A 253 6.40 -23.68 26.99
CA ARG A 253 6.08 -25.13 26.94
C ARG A 253 6.27 -25.71 25.55
N LEU A 254 5.81 -25.00 24.50
CA LEU A 254 5.96 -25.41 23.10
C LEU A 254 7.43 -25.62 22.66
N LYS A 255 8.39 -24.93 23.28
CA LYS A 255 9.82 -25.12 22.98
C LYS A 255 10.44 -26.30 23.71
N ARG A 256 10.05 -26.57 24.97
CA ARG A 256 10.58 -27.73 25.71
C ARG A 256 10.19 -29.05 25.05
N SER A 257 8.93 -29.19 24.61
CA SER A 257 8.48 -30.37 23.87
C SER A 257 9.18 -30.59 22.52
N ARG A 258 9.90 -29.58 22.02
CA ARG A 258 10.66 -29.64 20.76
C ARG A 258 12.15 -29.89 20.97
N ALA A 259 12.67 -29.60 22.17
CA ALA A 259 14.07 -29.81 22.53
C ALA A 259 14.33 -31.23 23.07
N ASP A 260 13.32 -31.88 23.67
CA ASP A 260 13.45 -33.21 24.29
C ASP A 260 13.12 -34.38 23.33
N LYS A 261 13.22 -34.18 22.01
CA LYS A 261 12.98 -35.26 21.05
C LYS A 261 14.32 -35.97 20.74
N PRO A 262 14.55 -37.21 21.22
CA PRO A 262 15.79 -37.93 20.94
C PRO A 262 15.92 -38.22 19.44
N ALA A 263 17.16 -38.15 18.94
CA ALA A 263 17.51 -38.49 17.57
C ALA A 263 17.19 -39.97 17.32
N MET A 264 16.18 -40.24 16.49
CA MET A 264 15.88 -41.59 16.04
C MET A 264 16.74 -41.97 14.84
N THR A 265 17.24 -43.20 14.91
CA THR A 265 17.96 -43.96 13.90
C THR A 265 17.13 -44.15 12.62
N PRO A 266 17.80 -44.43 11.48
CA PRO A 266 17.13 -44.55 10.18
C PRO A 266 16.45 -45.92 10.05
N GLU A 267 15.18 -45.99 10.45
CA GLU A 267 14.26 -47.07 10.08
C GLU A 267 13.27 -46.55 9.02
N GLU A 268 13.17 -47.33 7.95
CA GLU A 268 12.13 -47.46 6.93
C GLU A 268 11.10 -46.31 6.77
N ASP A 269 11.13 -45.71 5.57
CA ASP A 269 10.30 -44.61 5.06
C ASP A 269 8.81 -44.96 5.00
N ASN A 270 8.17 -44.99 6.17
CA ASN A 270 6.72 -44.97 6.30
C ASN A 270 6.20 -43.55 6.04
N GLY A 271 6.00 -43.23 4.76
CA GLY A 271 5.08 -42.19 4.28
C GLY A 271 5.11 -40.88 5.08
N SER A 272 6.21 -40.12 4.92
CA SER A 272 6.48 -38.83 5.56
C SER A 272 5.22 -38.08 6.01
N THR A 273 5.07 -37.91 7.32
CA THR A 273 3.89 -37.29 7.95
C THR A 273 3.91 -35.75 7.97
N ALA A 274 4.80 -35.11 7.21
CA ALA A 274 4.88 -33.65 7.17
C ALA A 274 3.70 -33.03 6.38
N PRO A 275 3.15 -31.88 6.81
CA PRO A 275 2.21 -31.12 5.99
C PRO A 275 2.94 -30.60 4.74
N LEU A 276 2.25 -30.62 3.60
CA LEU A 276 2.78 -30.08 2.35
C LEU A 276 2.94 -28.56 2.47
N ARG A 277 4.07 -28.03 1.98
CA ARG A 277 4.41 -26.61 2.09
C ARG A 277 4.96 -26.06 0.78
N ALA A 278 4.55 -24.85 0.43
CA ALA A 278 5.11 -24.07 -0.67
C ALA A 278 5.77 -22.78 -0.14
N SER A 279 6.99 -22.51 -0.60
CA SER A 279 7.73 -21.26 -0.31
C SER A 279 7.52 -20.25 -1.44
N HIS A 280 7.53 -18.96 -1.10
CA HIS A 280 7.26 -17.87 -2.05
C HIS A 280 8.41 -16.83 -2.16
N LEU A 281 9.53 -17.06 -1.47
CA LEU A 281 10.63 -16.08 -1.36
C LEU A 281 11.45 -15.88 -2.64
N ASP A 282 11.46 -16.88 -3.51
CA ASP A 282 12.29 -16.94 -4.71
C ASP A 282 11.45 -17.33 -5.94
N THR A 283 10.15 -17.05 -5.90
CA THR A 283 9.24 -17.27 -7.02
C THR A 283 9.65 -16.41 -8.20
N ARG A 284 9.72 -17.01 -9.39
CA ARG A 284 9.91 -16.33 -10.68
C ARG A 284 8.90 -16.88 -11.70
N LEU A 285 8.15 -15.97 -12.31
CA LEU A 285 7.10 -16.22 -13.29
C LEU A 285 7.51 -15.50 -14.57
N VAL A 286 7.98 -16.24 -15.56
CA VAL A 286 8.43 -15.67 -16.84
C VAL A 286 7.23 -15.60 -17.77
N SER A 287 7.02 -14.46 -18.44
CA SER A 287 5.96 -14.35 -19.44
C SER A 287 6.30 -15.25 -20.63
N PRO A 288 5.32 -16.05 -21.12
CA PRO A 288 5.50 -16.83 -22.35
C PRO A 288 5.44 -15.97 -23.62
N THR A 289 4.98 -14.72 -23.53
CA THR A 289 4.66 -13.88 -24.70
C THR A 289 5.40 -12.55 -24.76
N LEU A 290 5.88 -12.05 -23.63
CA LEU A 290 6.53 -10.75 -23.51
C LEU A 290 7.89 -10.90 -22.81
N PRO A 291 8.87 -10.02 -23.05
CA PRO A 291 10.21 -10.08 -22.45
C PRO A 291 10.20 -9.60 -20.99
N ILE A 292 9.28 -10.11 -20.17
CA ILE A 292 9.14 -9.72 -18.77
C ILE A 292 9.09 -10.95 -17.86
N ALA A 293 9.45 -10.74 -16.60
CA ALA A 293 9.17 -11.69 -15.54
C ALA A 293 8.60 -10.96 -14.32
N LEU A 294 7.74 -11.65 -13.57
CA LEU A 294 7.47 -11.32 -12.18
C LEU A 294 8.37 -12.17 -11.29
N ARG A 295 9.10 -11.55 -10.37
CA ARG A 295 9.85 -12.29 -9.35
C ARG A 295 9.70 -11.69 -7.98
N THR A 296 9.81 -12.50 -6.93
CA THR A 296 9.80 -11.97 -5.57
C THR A 296 10.91 -10.91 -5.40
N ILE A 297 10.57 -9.80 -4.75
CA ILE A 297 11.48 -8.66 -4.63
C ILE A 297 12.72 -9.07 -3.83
N ARG A 298 13.90 -8.64 -4.28
CA ARG A 298 15.21 -8.93 -3.71
C ARG A 298 15.75 -7.71 -2.96
N PRO A 299 16.65 -7.89 -1.97
CA PRO A 299 17.28 -6.77 -1.28
C PRO A 299 17.97 -5.75 -2.21
N GLY A 300 18.54 -6.22 -3.33
CA GLY A 300 19.18 -5.37 -4.34
C GLY A 300 18.23 -4.43 -5.09
N ASP A 301 16.93 -4.69 -5.09
CA ASP A 301 15.95 -3.87 -5.83
C ASP A 301 15.65 -2.51 -5.16
N ALA A 302 16.21 -2.24 -3.97
CA ALA A 302 15.88 -1.04 -3.19
C ALA A 302 16.10 0.28 -3.95
N ALA A 303 17.16 0.37 -4.75
CA ALA A 303 17.45 1.56 -5.55
C ALA A 303 16.43 1.75 -6.68
N ALA A 304 16.14 0.68 -7.44
CA ALA A 304 15.16 0.73 -8.51
C ALA A 304 13.74 0.98 -8.00
N MET A 305 13.36 0.36 -6.88
CA MET A 305 12.08 0.60 -6.21
C MET A 305 11.95 2.05 -5.72
N SER A 306 13.03 2.62 -5.18
CA SER A 306 13.06 4.04 -4.76
C SER A 306 12.87 4.98 -5.95
N ALA A 307 13.57 4.74 -7.06
CA ALA A 307 13.41 5.51 -8.29
C ALA A 307 11.98 5.43 -8.84
N LEU A 308 11.41 4.21 -8.90
CA LEU A 308 10.05 3.97 -9.37
C LEU A 308 9.01 4.72 -8.51
N LEU A 309 9.11 4.63 -7.18
CA LEU A 309 8.15 5.21 -6.24
C LEU A 309 8.32 6.72 -6.03
N SER A 310 9.46 7.27 -6.42
CA SER A 310 9.75 8.71 -6.31
C SER A 310 9.51 9.46 -7.61
N SER A 311 9.12 8.78 -8.70
CA SER A 311 8.88 9.41 -10.00
C SER A 311 7.71 10.40 -9.90
N PRO A 312 7.87 11.66 -10.35
CA PRO A 312 6.79 12.66 -10.33
C PRO A 312 5.52 12.21 -11.06
N SER A 313 5.68 11.41 -12.12
CA SER A 313 4.56 10.84 -12.88
C SER A 313 3.78 9.77 -12.09
N ALA A 314 4.41 9.11 -11.11
CA ALA A 314 3.70 8.22 -10.19
C ALA A 314 2.80 9.00 -9.22
N ALA A 315 3.15 10.25 -8.90
CA ALA A 315 2.32 11.13 -8.09
C ALA A 315 1.23 11.86 -8.91
N ASN A 316 1.50 12.18 -10.19
CA ASN A 316 0.68 13.11 -10.97
C ASN A 316 -0.33 12.46 -11.93
N ASP A 317 -0.17 11.19 -12.35
CA ASP A 317 -0.97 10.61 -13.45
C ASP A 317 -2.33 10.01 -13.04
N GLY A 318 -2.84 10.29 -11.83
CA GLY A 318 -4.15 9.74 -11.42
C GLY A 318 -4.55 9.98 -9.97
N GLY A 319 -4.13 11.10 -9.38
CA GLY A 319 -4.46 11.39 -7.97
C GLY A 319 -3.56 10.65 -6.97
N GLY A 320 -2.26 10.54 -7.27
CA GLY A 320 -1.31 10.12 -6.25
C GLY A 320 -1.45 11.01 -5.01
N ASP A 321 -1.40 10.41 -3.82
CA ASP A 321 -1.57 11.15 -2.57
C ASP A 321 -0.60 12.34 -2.57
N PRO A 322 -1.08 13.60 -2.57
CA PRO A 322 -0.21 14.77 -2.58
C PRO A 322 0.68 14.85 -1.33
N ASN A 323 0.39 14.03 -0.31
CA ASN A 323 1.18 13.88 0.90
C ASN A 323 2.17 12.71 0.85
N ALA A 324 2.16 11.90 -0.21
CA ALA A 324 3.10 10.82 -0.39
C ALA A 324 4.51 11.41 -0.58
N ARG A 325 5.33 11.30 0.46
CA ARG A 325 6.74 11.68 0.38
C ARG A 325 7.50 10.66 -0.47
N PRO A 326 8.41 11.09 -1.35
CA PRO A 326 9.36 10.21 -2.02
C PRO A 326 10.00 9.24 -1.02
N LEU A 327 10.11 7.97 -1.41
CA LEU A 327 10.72 6.96 -0.57
C LEU A 327 12.20 6.85 -0.96
N ASP A 328 13.09 7.21 -0.03
CA ASP A 328 14.52 7.00 -0.20
C ASP A 328 14.88 5.50 -0.26
N ARG A 329 16.13 5.23 -0.65
CA ARG A 329 16.68 3.89 -0.81
C ARG A 329 16.60 3.07 0.48
N ASP A 330 16.91 3.67 1.63
CA ASP A 330 16.95 2.97 2.92
C ASP A 330 15.55 2.56 3.37
N ARG A 331 14.57 3.44 3.16
CA ARG A 331 13.17 3.14 3.42
C ARG A 331 12.63 2.07 2.48
N CYS A 332 13.04 2.09 1.21
CA CYS A 332 12.72 1.01 0.27
C CYS A 332 13.38 -0.32 0.70
N ALA A 333 14.64 -0.33 1.10
CA ALA A 333 15.31 -1.53 1.63
C ALA A 333 14.57 -2.10 2.86
N ALA A 334 14.17 -1.24 3.79
CA ALA A 334 13.37 -1.63 4.94
C ALA A 334 11.98 -2.15 4.55
N ASN A 335 11.34 -1.57 3.52
CA ASN A 335 10.07 -2.06 2.98
C ASN A 335 10.23 -3.45 2.36
N ILE A 336 11.27 -3.66 1.55
CA ILE A 336 11.60 -4.93 0.91
C ILE A 336 11.84 -6.01 1.96
N ALA A 337 12.60 -5.72 3.02
CA ALA A 337 12.85 -6.66 4.10
C ALA A 337 11.53 -7.14 4.76
N ARG A 338 10.58 -6.23 5.00
CA ARG A 338 9.26 -6.58 5.53
C ARG A 338 8.43 -7.41 4.55
N GLN A 339 8.41 -7.01 3.27
CA GLN A 339 7.68 -7.74 2.23
C GLN A 339 8.22 -9.16 2.03
N ARG A 340 9.55 -9.34 2.08
CA ARG A 340 10.18 -10.66 2.05
C ARG A 340 9.85 -11.48 3.30
N ALA A 341 9.85 -10.88 4.49
CA ALA A 341 9.47 -11.57 5.71
C ALA A 341 8.02 -12.11 5.64
N ASP A 342 7.10 -11.34 5.04
CA ASP A 342 5.73 -11.80 4.80
C ASP A 342 5.67 -12.94 3.76
N ALA A 343 6.40 -12.82 2.65
CA ALA A 343 6.50 -13.85 1.60
C ALA A 343 7.20 -15.14 2.08
N ALA A 344 8.03 -15.05 3.14
CA ALA A 344 8.70 -16.19 3.75
C ALA A 344 7.76 -17.14 4.50
N VAL A 345 6.54 -16.70 4.81
CA VAL A 345 5.54 -17.55 5.43
C VAL A 345 5.01 -18.53 4.37
N PRO A 346 5.25 -19.85 4.52
CA PRO A 346 4.87 -20.81 3.50
C PRO A 346 3.35 -21.02 3.47
N SER A 347 2.82 -21.33 2.29
CA SER A 347 1.47 -21.90 2.20
C SER A 347 1.50 -23.33 2.72
N VAL A 348 0.60 -23.68 3.64
CA VAL A 348 0.54 -25.01 4.29
C VAL A 348 -0.79 -25.66 3.98
N LEU A 349 -0.76 -26.83 3.34
CA LEU A 349 -1.98 -27.56 2.99
C LEU A 349 -2.48 -28.42 4.15
N ALA A 350 -3.80 -28.45 4.36
CA ALA A 350 -4.46 -29.38 5.25
C ALA A 350 -4.27 -30.81 4.73
N ARG A 351 -4.00 -31.72 5.65
CA ARG A 351 -3.64 -33.12 5.34
C ARG A 351 -4.82 -34.03 5.06
N ASP A 352 -6.02 -33.60 5.43
CA ASP A 352 -7.22 -34.43 5.42
C ASP A 352 -7.87 -34.43 4.03
N PRO A 353 -7.71 -35.52 3.24
CA PRO A 353 -8.30 -35.61 1.91
C PRO A 353 -9.81 -35.84 1.99
N ALA A 354 -10.33 -36.37 3.11
CA ALA A 354 -11.74 -36.64 3.31
C ALA A 354 -12.53 -35.35 3.60
N ALA A 355 -11.88 -34.34 4.20
CA ALA A 355 -12.51 -33.06 4.48
C ALA A 355 -12.53 -32.09 3.28
N SER A 356 -11.61 -32.22 2.32
CA SER A 356 -11.56 -31.36 1.12
C SER A 356 -10.72 -32.00 -0.01
N PRO A 357 -11.34 -32.58 -1.05
CA PRO A 357 -10.63 -33.00 -2.26
C PRO A 357 -9.88 -31.80 -2.87
N GLY A 358 -8.55 -31.87 -2.96
CA GLY A 358 -7.66 -30.76 -3.36
C GLY A 358 -6.94 -30.06 -2.20
N GLY A 359 -7.31 -30.36 -0.95
CA GLY A 359 -6.70 -29.85 0.27
C GLY A 359 -6.95 -28.35 0.47
N ARG A 360 -7.32 -27.95 1.69
CA ARG A 360 -7.49 -26.52 2.02
C ARG A 360 -6.19 -25.93 2.54
N VAL A 361 -5.82 -24.72 2.13
CA VAL A 361 -4.67 -24.00 2.71
C VAL A 361 -5.02 -23.54 4.13
N LEU A 362 -4.24 -23.96 5.12
CA LEU A 362 -4.42 -23.62 6.54
C LEU A 362 -3.77 -22.28 6.92
N SER A 363 -2.67 -21.95 6.26
CA SER A 363 -1.91 -20.73 6.49
C SER A 363 -1.07 -20.41 5.26
N GLY A 364 -0.65 -19.15 5.11
CA GLY A 364 0.20 -18.70 4.02
C GLY A 364 0.72 -17.28 4.25
N PRO A 365 1.37 -16.70 3.24
CA PRO A 365 1.87 -15.32 3.32
C PRO A 365 0.73 -14.31 3.38
N SER A 366 0.93 -13.21 4.10
CA SER A 366 -0.04 -12.10 4.19
C SER A 366 0.03 -11.15 2.99
N ARG A 367 1.09 -11.27 2.18
CA ARG A 367 1.35 -10.56 0.93
C ARG A 367 2.46 -11.26 0.18
N VAL A 368 2.49 -11.12 -1.14
CA VAL A 368 3.64 -11.50 -1.98
C VAL A 368 3.81 -10.41 -3.03
N ASN A 369 4.58 -9.38 -2.68
CA ASN A 369 4.93 -8.32 -3.64
C ASN A 369 6.10 -8.78 -4.51
N MET A 370 5.97 -8.53 -5.81
CA MET A 370 6.92 -8.99 -6.83
C MET A 370 7.47 -7.78 -7.60
N ALA A 371 8.74 -7.86 -7.97
CA ALA A 371 9.34 -6.98 -8.95
C ALA A 371 8.89 -7.42 -10.34
N LEU A 372 8.41 -6.47 -11.13
CA LEU A 372 8.21 -6.65 -12.56
C LEU A 372 9.48 -6.21 -13.27
N VAL A 373 10.14 -7.15 -13.92
CA VAL A 373 11.44 -6.93 -14.59
C VAL A 373 11.31 -7.12 -16.09
N LEU A 374 12.03 -6.31 -16.86
CA LEU A 374 12.28 -6.48 -18.28
C LEU A 374 13.55 -7.34 -18.44
N LEU A 375 13.48 -8.34 -19.31
CA LEU A 375 14.60 -9.21 -19.66
C LEU A 375 15.34 -8.60 -20.86
N LEU A 376 16.58 -8.18 -20.69
CA LEU A 376 17.36 -7.47 -21.73
C LEU A 376 17.99 -8.42 -22.76
N GLN A 377 18.15 -9.69 -22.39
CA GLN A 377 18.53 -10.76 -23.32
C GLN A 377 17.45 -11.85 -23.31
N PRO A 378 17.00 -12.34 -24.48
CA PRO A 378 16.17 -13.53 -24.51
C PRO A 378 16.99 -14.70 -23.92
N PRO A 379 16.38 -15.63 -23.16
CA PRO A 379 17.09 -16.82 -22.73
C PRO A 379 17.61 -17.52 -23.99
N SER A 380 18.93 -17.54 -24.16
CA SER A 380 19.56 -18.20 -25.29
C SER A 380 19.15 -19.66 -25.26
N ARG A 381 18.29 -20.07 -26.20
CA ARG A 381 17.86 -21.46 -26.39
C ARG A 381 18.99 -22.40 -26.85
N GLN A 382 20.23 -21.90 -26.90
CA GLN A 382 21.37 -22.60 -27.48
C GLN A 382 22.52 -22.61 -26.48
N GLY A 383 22.84 -23.82 -26.02
CA GLY A 383 24.09 -24.10 -25.31
C GLY A 383 23.90 -24.69 -23.93
N VAL A 384 23.33 -25.89 -23.84
CA VAL A 384 23.72 -26.82 -22.76
C VAL A 384 25.15 -27.26 -23.10
N SER A 385 26.14 -26.39 -22.89
CA SER A 385 27.52 -26.86 -22.80
C SER A 385 27.67 -27.47 -21.42
N GLU A 386 27.84 -28.78 -21.35
CA GLU A 386 28.14 -29.57 -20.13
C GLU A 386 29.54 -29.27 -19.56
N GLY A 387 30.02 -28.03 -19.69
CA GLY A 387 31.24 -27.54 -19.05
C GLY A 387 30.84 -26.65 -17.89
N GLU A 388 31.46 -26.85 -16.73
CA GLU A 388 31.30 -26.12 -15.47
C GLU A 388 31.01 -24.63 -15.69
N GLY A 389 29.72 -24.32 -15.79
CA GLY A 389 29.23 -23.12 -16.44
C GLY A 389 29.11 -21.96 -15.46
N GLU A 390 29.91 -20.93 -15.69
CA GLU A 390 29.66 -19.59 -15.19
C GLU A 390 28.22 -19.21 -15.55
N ARG A 391 27.36 -19.10 -14.53
CA ARG A 391 25.97 -18.66 -14.71
C ARG A 391 26.03 -17.23 -15.23
N VAL A 392 25.82 -17.06 -16.53
CA VAL A 392 25.56 -15.73 -17.11
C VAL A 392 24.31 -15.20 -16.39
N GLU A 393 24.49 -14.20 -15.53
CA GLU A 393 23.36 -13.55 -14.87
C GLU A 393 22.49 -12.93 -15.96
N GLU A 394 21.23 -13.39 -16.07
CA GLU A 394 20.26 -12.77 -16.97
C GLU A 394 20.16 -11.28 -16.61
N GLU A 395 20.55 -10.43 -17.54
CA GLU A 395 20.49 -8.99 -17.35
C GLU A 395 19.01 -8.56 -17.30
N GLU A 396 18.55 -8.16 -16.12
CA GLU A 396 17.17 -7.78 -15.86
C GLU A 396 17.08 -6.36 -15.30
N THR A 397 16.12 -5.58 -15.81
CA THR A 397 15.85 -4.22 -15.32
C THR A 397 14.48 -4.16 -14.66
N MET A 398 14.40 -3.70 -13.42
CA MET A 398 13.10 -3.51 -12.75
C MET A 398 12.34 -2.33 -13.37
N ILE A 399 11.17 -2.61 -13.92
CA ILE A 399 10.30 -1.64 -14.60
C ILE A 399 8.98 -1.40 -13.86
N GLY A 400 8.74 -2.13 -12.77
CA GLY A 400 7.49 -2.04 -12.03
C GLY A 400 7.42 -2.93 -10.79
N LEU A 401 6.25 -2.92 -10.17
CA LEU A 401 5.83 -3.80 -9.08
C LEU A 401 4.55 -4.53 -9.48
N GLY A 402 4.37 -5.74 -8.98
CA GLY A 402 3.15 -6.51 -9.16
C GLY A 402 2.94 -7.54 -8.04
N GLY A 403 2.03 -8.49 -8.28
CA GLY A 403 1.70 -9.54 -7.33
C GLY A 403 0.61 -9.11 -6.34
N PHE A 404 0.72 -9.58 -5.10
CA PHE A 404 -0.34 -9.47 -4.10
C PHE A 404 0.05 -8.54 -2.95
N GLY A 405 -0.51 -7.33 -2.96
CA GLY A 405 -0.31 -6.32 -1.92
C GLY A 405 -0.91 -6.71 -0.57
N ALA A 406 -1.95 -7.54 -0.61
CA ALA A 406 -2.59 -8.15 0.55
C ALA A 406 -3.14 -9.54 0.20
N ILE A 407 -2.99 -10.49 1.12
CA ILE A 407 -3.65 -11.78 1.11
C ILE A 407 -4.36 -11.92 2.46
N LYS A 408 -5.67 -12.10 2.41
CA LYS A 408 -6.55 -12.07 3.59
C LYS A 408 -7.28 -13.40 3.73
N ASP A 409 -7.38 -13.87 4.98
CA ASP A 409 -8.23 -14.99 5.35
C ASP A 409 -9.62 -14.46 5.70
N TRP A 410 -10.64 -14.86 4.95
CA TRP A 410 -12.03 -14.47 5.12
C TRP A 410 -12.90 -15.67 5.48
N VAL A 411 -14.11 -15.37 5.96
CA VAL A 411 -15.20 -16.35 6.09
C VAL A 411 -16.39 -15.80 5.33
N ARG A 412 -16.86 -16.54 4.31
CA ARG A 412 -18.04 -16.20 3.51
C ARG A 412 -19.01 -17.37 3.58
N ASN A 413 -20.21 -17.13 4.10
CA ASN A 413 -21.25 -18.15 4.28
C ASN A 413 -20.77 -19.37 5.10
N GLY A 414 -19.96 -19.14 6.14
CA GLY A 414 -19.38 -20.21 6.96
C GLY A 414 -18.17 -20.92 6.34
N THR A 415 -17.90 -20.69 5.06
CA THR A 415 -16.72 -21.23 4.37
C THR A 415 -15.56 -20.27 4.52
N ALA A 416 -14.46 -20.75 5.06
CA ALA A 416 -13.25 -19.95 5.15
C ALA A 416 -12.46 -20.01 3.84
N LEU A 417 -12.05 -18.85 3.35
CA LEU A 417 -11.42 -18.64 2.05
C LEU A 417 -10.20 -17.74 2.18
N ARG A 418 -9.24 -17.89 1.29
CA ARG A 418 -8.04 -17.06 1.20
C ARG A 418 -8.09 -16.22 -0.09
N ALA A 419 -8.21 -14.91 0.08
CA ALA A 419 -8.34 -13.95 -1.02
C ALA A 419 -7.07 -13.11 -1.18
N GLY A 420 -6.51 -13.05 -2.38
CA GLY A 420 -5.37 -12.19 -2.71
C GLY A 420 -5.78 -10.99 -3.56
N ASP A 421 -5.42 -9.78 -3.14
CA ASP A 421 -5.64 -8.55 -3.90
C ASP A 421 -4.45 -8.31 -4.83
N VAL A 422 -4.68 -8.55 -6.13
CA VAL A 422 -3.66 -8.42 -7.17
C VAL A 422 -3.61 -6.99 -7.69
N GLY A 423 -2.40 -6.47 -7.85
CA GLY A 423 -2.17 -5.15 -8.40
C GLY A 423 -0.91 -5.08 -9.24
N VAL A 424 -0.78 -3.98 -9.97
CA VAL A 424 0.41 -3.68 -10.76
C VAL A 424 0.67 -2.19 -10.77
N MET A 425 1.95 -1.83 -10.71
CA MET A 425 2.43 -0.47 -10.92
C MET A 425 3.61 -0.54 -11.88
N LEU A 426 3.60 0.34 -12.88
CA LEU A 426 4.59 0.32 -13.95
C LEU A 426 5.18 1.72 -14.15
N ASP A 427 6.49 1.75 -14.36
CA ASP A 427 7.19 2.93 -14.83
C ASP A 427 6.49 3.47 -16.10
N PRO A 428 6.17 4.79 -16.15
CA PRO A 428 5.56 5.42 -17.31
C PRO A 428 6.20 5.08 -18.66
N ALA A 429 7.54 4.96 -18.73
CA ALA A 429 8.28 4.66 -19.96
C ALA A 429 7.95 3.28 -20.56
N HIS A 430 7.41 2.39 -19.72
CA HIS A 430 7.08 1.00 -20.08
C HIS A 430 5.56 0.77 -20.26
N ARG A 431 4.72 1.80 -20.02
CA ARG A 431 3.26 1.71 -20.18
C ARG A 431 2.84 1.49 -21.64
N ARG A 432 1.62 0.98 -21.82
CA ARG A 432 0.98 0.71 -23.13
C ARG A 432 1.68 -0.36 -23.99
N ARG A 433 2.56 -1.17 -23.40
CA ARG A 433 3.25 -2.30 -24.05
C ARG A 433 2.65 -3.68 -23.70
N GLY A 434 1.49 -3.71 -23.04
CA GLY A 434 0.87 -4.94 -22.54
C GLY A 434 1.49 -5.52 -21.26
N TYR A 435 2.64 -5.03 -20.80
CA TYR A 435 3.36 -5.58 -19.64
C TYR A 435 2.55 -5.62 -18.35
N ALA A 436 1.75 -4.59 -18.07
CA ALA A 436 0.93 -4.55 -16.86
C ALA A 436 -0.16 -5.63 -16.86
N ALA A 437 -0.83 -5.81 -18.01
CA ALA A 437 -1.84 -6.85 -18.17
C ALA A 437 -1.22 -8.24 -18.05
N GLU A 438 -0.10 -8.48 -18.73
CA GLU A 438 0.60 -9.75 -18.69
C GLU A 438 1.12 -10.10 -17.29
N ALA A 439 1.68 -9.12 -16.57
CA ALA A 439 2.08 -9.29 -15.18
C ALA A 439 0.90 -9.71 -14.29
N MET A 440 -0.26 -9.05 -14.43
CA MET A 440 -1.45 -9.46 -13.67
C MET A 440 -1.91 -10.88 -14.04
N ARG A 441 -1.88 -11.27 -15.32
CA ARG A 441 -2.21 -12.65 -15.73
C ARG A 441 -1.27 -13.67 -15.09
N LEU A 442 0.05 -13.42 -15.13
CA LEU A 442 1.04 -14.28 -14.48
C LEU A 442 0.78 -14.42 -12.98
N ALA A 443 0.47 -13.31 -12.29
CA ALA A 443 0.18 -13.33 -10.86
C ALA A 443 -1.12 -14.09 -10.53
N ILE A 444 -2.19 -13.90 -11.32
CA ILE A 444 -3.47 -14.60 -11.15
C ILE A 444 -3.31 -16.10 -11.42
N ASP A 445 -2.63 -16.47 -12.50
CA ASP A 445 -2.30 -17.86 -12.82
C ASP A 445 -1.56 -18.53 -11.65
N TRP A 446 -0.51 -17.86 -11.16
CA TRP A 446 0.27 -18.39 -10.05
C TRP A 446 -0.53 -18.47 -8.75
N ALA A 447 -1.41 -17.52 -8.44
CA ALA A 447 -2.26 -17.56 -7.25
C ALA A 447 -3.10 -18.82 -7.16
N PHE A 448 -3.62 -19.29 -8.29
CA PHE A 448 -4.45 -20.51 -8.34
C PHE A 448 -3.63 -21.79 -8.49
N THR A 449 -2.31 -21.71 -8.65
CA THR A 449 -1.43 -22.88 -8.67
C THR A 449 -1.50 -23.63 -7.33
N PRO A 450 -1.68 -24.97 -7.33
CA PRO A 450 -1.72 -25.77 -6.10
C PRO A 450 -0.45 -25.66 -5.26
N VAL A 451 -0.57 -25.84 -3.94
CA VAL A 451 0.59 -25.89 -3.03
C VAL A 451 1.57 -27.00 -3.44
N ALA A 452 1.05 -28.12 -3.95
CA ALA A 452 1.87 -29.23 -4.48
C ALA A 452 2.76 -28.84 -5.66
N ALA A 453 2.35 -27.83 -6.44
CA ALA A 453 3.10 -27.29 -7.56
C ALA A 453 3.86 -26.00 -7.19
N GLY A 454 3.99 -25.69 -5.89
CA GLY A 454 4.70 -24.52 -5.40
C GLY A 454 3.90 -23.20 -5.45
N GLY A 455 2.59 -23.27 -5.68
CA GLY A 455 1.73 -22.09 -5.70
C GLY A 455 1.13 -21.74 -4.33
N PRO A 456 0.49 -20.57 -4.20
CA PRO A 456 -0.21 -20.16 -2.99
C PRO A 456 -1.53 -20.89 -2.77
N GLN A 457 -2.16 -21.38 -3.84
CA GLN A 457 -3.49 -22.00 -3.89
C GLN A 457 -4.56 -21.12 -3.20
N LEU A 458 -4.75 -19.92 -3.73
CA LEU A 458 -5.79 -19.00 -3.28
C LEU A 458 -7.17 -19.47 -3.74
N ASP A 459 -8.20 -19.19 -2.94
CA ASP A 459 -9.59 -19.48 -3.29
C ASP A 459 -10.21 -18.37 -4.14
N LEU A 460 -9.65 -17.15 -4.02
CA LEU A 460 -10.16 -15.95 -4.66
C LEU A 460 -9.01 -14.99 -4.99
N VAL A 461 -9.10 -14.36 -6.14
CA VAL A 461 -8.29 -13.17 -6.46
C VAL A 461 -9.22 -11.97 -6.58
N THR A 462 -8.83 -10.86 -6.00
CA THR A 462 -9.54 -9.59 -6.10
C THR A 462 -8.70 -8.59 -6.87
N VAL A 463 -9.35 -7.71 -7.63
CA VAL A 463 -8.74 -6.52 -8.20
C VAL A 463 -9.47 -5.32 -7.60
N THR A 464 -8.74 -4.42 -6.94
CA THR A 464 -9.32 -3.22 -6.34
C THR A 464 -8.66 -1.98 -6.95
N THR A 465 -9.46 -1.01 -7.37
CA THR A 465 -8.96 0.28 -7.86
C THR A 465 -9.95 1.40 -7.63
N LEU A 466 -9.48 2.65 -7.53
CA LEU A 466 -10.38 3.80 -7.49
C LEU A 466 -11.17 3.89 -8.81
N ALA A 467 -12.44 4.28 -8.72
CA ALA A 467 -13.31 4.32 -9.89
C ALA A 467 -12.85 5.33 -10.97
N ASP A 468 -12.08 6.35 -10.58
CA ASP A 468 -11.49 7.36 -11.46
C ASP A 468 -10.05 7.03 -11.91
N ASN A 469 -9.49 5.89 -11.49
CA ASN A 469 -8.22 5.37 -12.01
C ASN A 469 -8.44 4.72 -13.38
N GLU A 470 -8.73 5.54 -14.40
CA GLU A 470 -9.08 5.06 -15.74
C GLU A 470 -8.06 4.07 -16.34
N PRO A 471 -6.73 4.22 -16.17
CA PRO A 471 -5.78 3.22 -16.66
C PRO A 471 -6.00 1.84 -16.05
N MET A 472 -6.22 1.74 -14.74
CA MET A 472 -6.44 0.46 -14.07
C MET A 472 -7.83 -0.10 -14.36
N VAL A 473 -8.85 0.75 -14.47
CA VAL A 473 -10.21 0.33 -14.88
C VAL A 473 -10.18 -0.26 -16.28
N ARG A 474 -9.54 0.40 -17.25
CA ARG A 474 -9.35 -0.15 -18.61
C ARG A 474 -8.55 -1.44 -18.60
N LEU A 475 -7.52 -1.54 -17.77
CA LEU A 475 -6.75 -2.77 -17.63
C LEU A 475 -7.65 -3.93 -17.14
N ALA A 476 -8.43 -3.71 -16.09
CA ALA A 476 -9.35 -4.72 -15.57
C ALA A 476 -10.45 -5.09 -16.57
N ASP A 477 -11.14 -4.09 -17.13
CA ASP A 477 -12.27 -4.30 -18.03
C ASP A 477 -11.84 -4.94 -19.35
N ASP A 478 -10.84 -4.36 -20.02
CA ASP A 478 -10.48 -4.71 -21.39
C ASP A 478 -9.40 -5.78 -21.45
N ALA A 479 -8.32 -5.62 -20.67
CA ALA A 479 -7.18 -6.52 -20.78
C ALA A 479 -7.37 -7.82 -19.98
N LEU A 480 -8.08 -7.78 -18.85
CA LEU A 480 -8.43 -8.96 -18.06
C LEU A 480 -9.84 -9.50 -18.37
N GLY A 481 -10.62 -8.80 -19.19
CA GLY A 481 -11.96 -9.23 -19.60
C GLY A 481 -13.00 -9.13 -18.49
N LEU A 482 -12.81 -8.27 -17.50
CA LEU A 482 -13.69 -8.15 -16.31
C LEU A 482 -14.81 -7.14 -16.48
N ARG A 483 -15.00 -6.63 -17.70
CA ARG A 483 -15.99 -5.60 -18.02
C ARG A 483 -17.38 -5.99 -17.50
N GLY A 484 -17.97 -5.08 -16.72
CA GLY A 484 -19.32 -5.24 -16.17
C GLY A 484 -19.44 -6.19 -14.98
N THR A 485 -18.34 -6.80 -14.51
CA THR A 485 -18.32 -7.66 -13.32
C THR A 485 -17.92 -6.90 -12.03
N GLY A 486 -17.30 -5.73 -12.19
CA GLY A 486 -16.87 -4.89 -11.08
C GLY A 486 -18.05 -4.31 -10.28
N VAL A 487 -17.92 -4.31 -8.96
CA VAL A 487 -18.88 -3.70 -8.03
C VAL A 487 -18.29 -2.39 -7.50
N LEU A 488 -19.01 -1.29 -7.69
CA LEU A 488 -18.65 -0.02 -7.07
C LEU A 488 -19.00 -0.05 -5.58
N ARG A 489 -18.03 0.27 -4.72
CA ARG A 489 -18.18 0.35 -3.27
C ARG A 489 -17.55 1.63 -2.72
N PRO A 490 -17.87 2.05 -1.48
CA PRO A 490 -17.13 3.12 -0.82
C PRO A 490 -15.64 2.75 -0.71
N ALA A 491 -14.76 3.71 -1.00
CA ALA A 491 -13.31 3.49 -0.92
C ALA A 491 -12.85 3.28 0.53
N GLU A 492 -11.82 2.45 0.74
CA GLU A 492 -11.30 2.13 2.07
C GLU A 492 -10.73 3.37 2.77
N HIS A 493 -10.23 4.34 2.00
CA HIS A 493 -9.64 5.58 2.51
C HIS A 493 -10.54 6.81 2.33
N GLY A 494 -11.80 6.61 1.92
CA GLY A 494 -12.82 7.64 1.89
C GLY A 494 -12.77 8.55 0.65
N GLU A 495 -12.08 8.14 -0.40
CA GLU A 495 -12.07 8.81 -1.70
C GLU A 495 -13.49 8.90 -2.27
N PRO A 496 -13.89 10.09 -2.76
CA PRO A 496 -15.27 10.34 -3.19
C PRO A 496 -15.67 9.53 -4.43
N ALA A 497 -14.70 9.16 -5.28
CA ALA A 497 -14.94 8.34 -6.46
C ALA A 497 -15.40 6.91 -6.11
N GLY A 498 -15.12 6.44 -4.90
CA GLY A 498 -15.30 5.04 -4.52
C GLY A 498 -14.25 4.12 -5.16
N GLU A 499 -14.38 2.83 -4.88
CA GLU A 499 -13.54 1.78 -5.42
C GLU A 499 -14.36 0.83 -6.29
N LEU A 500 -13.85 0.51 -7.47
CA LEU A 500 -14.28 -0.65 -8.23
C LEU A 500 -13.56 -1.89 -7.69
N TYR A 501 -14.36 -2.91 -7.41
CA TYR A 501 -13.93 -4.16 -6.82
C TYR A 501 -14.37 -5.34 -7.69
N TYR A 502 -13.41 -6.10 -8.19
CA TYR A 502 -13.62 -7.27 -9.03
C TYR A 502 -13.23 -8.54 -8.27
N GLU A 503 -13.94 -9.63 -8.50
CA GLU A 503 -13.68 -10.93 -7.90
C GLU A 503 -13.48 -12.01 -8.96
N LEU A 504 -12.48 -12.85 -8.78
CA LEU A 504 -12.12 -13.95 -9.66
C LEU A 504 -11.93 -15.23 -8.85
N THR A 505 -12.72 -16.26 -9.16
CA THR A 505 -12.48 -17.63 -8.70
C THR A 505 -11.61 -18.38 -9.71
N PRO A 506 -10.99 -19.52 -9.34
CA PRO A 506 -10.22 -20.34 -10.28
C PRO A 506 -11.02 -20.74 -11.54
N GLU A 507 -12.31 -21.07 -11.37
CA GLU A 507 -13.18 -21.48 -12.47
C GLU A 507 -13.55 -20.30 -13.37
N ALA A 508 -13.82 -19.13 -12.78
CA ALA A 508 -14.09 -17.92 -13.54
C ALA A 508 -12.87 -17.52 -14.38
N TRP A 509 -11.67 -17.61 -13.79
CA TRP A 509 -10.43 -17.31 -14.49
C TRP A 509 -10.14 -18.26 -15.64
N THR A 510 -10.39 -19.57 -15.44
CA THR A 510 -10.24 -20.57 -16.50
C THR A 510 -11.20 -20.30 -17.66
N ARG A 511 -12.45 -19.89 -17.38
CA ARG A 511 -13.43 -19.53 -18.44
C ARG A 511 -13.05 -18.27 -19.21
N LEU A 512 -12.41 -17.28 -18.57
CA LEU A 512 -11.95 -16.06 -19.25
C LEU A 512 -10.76 -16.31 -20.17
N ARG A 513 -10.02 -17.40 -19.92
CA ARG A 513 -8.83 -17.80 -20.69
C ARG A 513 -9.11 -18.80 -21.82
N ALA A 514 -10.25 -19.48 -21.75
CA ALA A 514 -10.71 -20.43 -22.77
C ALA A 514 -11.28 -19.67 -23.97
#